data_AF-A0A1L9NND8-F1
#
_entry.id   AF-A0A1L9NND8-F1
#
_cell.length_a   1.000
_cell.length_b   1.000
_cell.length_c   1.000
_cell.angle_alpha   90.00
_cell.angle_beta   90.00
_cell.angle_gamma   90.00
#
_symmetry.space_group_name_H-M   'P 1'
#
loop_
_entity.id
_entity.type
_entity.pdbx_description
1 polymer ?
#
loop_
_entity_poly.entity_id
_entity_poly.type
_entity_poly.pdbx_seq_one_letter_code
_entity_poly.pdbx_strand_id
1 'polypeptide(L)'
;MGIELTSPEGSRPASPVLECTLTSKAEASLAENCLTYKISQLFRDAHGAVYSLVVYDKFGVRKLTLEKVRRFGVVERQLNYYLEKYPIEDADDLVVMRNDLQIIALSYDP
;
A
#
# COMPACT_ATOMS: atom_id res chain seq x y z
N MET A 1 -50.87 19.13 2.97
CA MET A 1 -49.58 19.37 3.65
C MET A 1 -48.91 18.00 3.77
N GLY A 2 -48.08 17.65 2.79
CA GLY A 2 -47.44 16.34 2.72
C GLY A 2 -46.13 16.38 3.51
N ILE A 3 -45.96 15.48 4.46
CA ILE A 3 -44.69 15.30 5.17
C ILE A 3 -43.76 14.48 4.27
N GLU A 4 -42.65 15.09 3.84
CA GLU A 4 -41.53 14.37 3.25
C GLU A 4 -40.87 13.50 4.34
N LEU A 5 -40.91 12.18 4.13
CA LEU A 5 -40.11 11.20 4.84
C LEU A 5 -38.82 10.98 4.05
N THR A 6 -37.80 11.80 4.29
CA THR A 6 -36.45 11.48 3.83
C THR A 6 -35.83 10.50 4.82
N SER A 7 -35.71 9.24 4.39
CA SER A 7 -34.95 8.23 5.11
C SER A 7 -33.47 8.61 5.14
N PRO A 8 -32.75 8.48 6.25
CA PRO A 8 -31.31 8.61 6.24
C PRO A 8 -30.74 7.37 5.52
N GLU A 9 -30.29 7.55 4.28
CA GLU A 9 -29.47 6.55 3.61
C GLU A 9 -28.27 6.25 4.49
N GLY A 10 -28.16 4.97 4.83
CA GLY A 10 -27.30 4.46 5.88
C GLY A 10 -25.88 4.98 5.75
N SER A 11 -25.39 5.53 6.86
CA SER A 11 -23.97 5.63 7.16
C SER A 11 -23.36 4.24 7.00
N ARG A 12 -22.89 3.92 5.79
CA ARG A 12 -21.88 2.88 5.61
C ARG A 12 -20.79 3.24 6.62
N PRO A 13 -20.39 2.33 7.51
CA PRO A 13 -19.20 2.60 8.30
C PRO A 13 -18.10 2.92 7.30
N ALA A 14 -17.55 4.14 7.39
CA ALA A 14 -16.37 4.49 6.64
C ALA A 14 -15.39 3.35 6.91
N SER A 15 -15.03 2.60 5.86
CA SER A 15 -14.00 1.56 6.02
C SER A 15 -12.82 2.26 6.69
N PRO A 16 -12.26 1.68 7.77
CA PRO A 16 -11.18 2.34 8.51
C PRO A 16 -10.16 2.77 7.47
N VAL A 17 -9.93 4.08 7.38
CA VAL A 17 -8.94 4.63 6.47
C VAL A 17 -7.62 4.10 7.00
N LEU A 18 -7.05 3.15 6.28
CA LEU A 18 -5.75 2.60 6.61
C LEU A 18 -4.73 3.67 6.22
N GLU A 19 -4.41 4.53 7.17
CA GLU A 19 -3.38 5.55 7.02
C GLU A 19 -2.01 4.88 7.13
N CYS A 20 -1.24 4.91 6.04
CA CYS A 20 0.12 4.41 6.03
C CYS A 20 1.06 5.46 6.63
N THR A 21 1.88 5.06 7.60
CA THR A 21 2.93 5.93 8.13
C THR A 21 4.16 5.86 7.22
N LEU A 22 4.45 6.93 6.49
CA LEU A 22 5.64 7.03 5.66
C LEU A 22 6.80 7.66 6.43
N THR A 23 8.01 7.22 6.15
CA THR A 23 9.23 7.90 6.58
C THR A 23 9.40 9.18 5.77
N SER A 24 10.11 10.17 6.33
CA SER A 24 10.37 11.43 5.62
C SER A 24 11.09 11.22 4.29
N LYS A 25 11.94 10.18 4.19
CA LYS A 25 12.64 9.83 2.95
C LYS A 25 11.70 9.20 1.92
N ALA A 26 10.80 8.31 2.34
CA ALA A 26 9.79 7.72 1.47
C ALA A 26 8.81 8.79 0.95
N GLU A 27 8.40 9.71 1.82
CA GLU A 27 7.50 10.82 1.46
C GLU A 27 8.15 11.79 0.46
N ALA A 28 9.42 12.17 0.68
CA ALA A 28 10.19 12.96 -0.27
C ALA A 28 10.27 12.27 -1.64
N SER A 29 10.60 10.98 -1.65
CA SER A 29 10.70 10.19 -2.88
C SER A 29 9.36 10.13 -3.65
N LEU A 30 8.22 9.99 -2.95
CA LEU A 30 6.91 10.06 -3.59
C LEU A 30 6.69 11.39 -4.30
N ALA A 31 7.00 12.50 -3.62
CA ALA A 31 6.82 13.84 -4.15
C ALA A 31 7.77 14.13 -5.33
N GLU A 32 9.07 13.85 -5.15
CA GLU A 32 10.11 14.12 -6.15
C GLU A 32 9.90 13.30 -7.42
N ASN A 33 9.51 12.03 -7.28
CA ASN A 33 9.30 11.13 -8.42
C ASN A 33 7.86 11.14 -8.95
N CYS A 34 6.99 12.00 -8.39
CA CYS A 34 5.56 12.08 -8.74
C CYS A 34 4.87 10.70 -8.69
N LEU A 35 5.14 9.93 -7.64
CA LEU A 35 4.57 8.62 -7.42
C LEU A 35 3.31 8.72 -6.57
N THR A 36 2.41 7.77 -6.75
CA THR A 36 1.24 7.57 -5.89
C THR A 36 1.13 6.10 -5.53
N TYR A 37 0.50 5.77 -4.40
CA TYR A 37 0.30 4.39 -4.00
C TYR A 37 -1.15 4.12 -3.63
N LYS A 38 -1.55 2.86 -3.77
CA LYS A 38 -2.85 2.36 -3.35
C LYS A 38 -2.67 1.07 -2.57
N ILE A 39 -3.19 1.05 -1.36
CA ILE A 39 -3.31 -0.16 -0.55
C ILE A 39 -4.77 -0.61 -0.59
N SER A 40 -5.01 -1.90 -0.71
CA SER A 40 -6.37 -2.46 -0.68
C SER A 40 -6.37 -3.74 0.13
N GLN A 41 -7.32 -3.87 1.05
CA GLN A 41 -7.56 -5.15 1.71
C GLN A 41 -8.24 -6.09 0.70
N LEU A 42 -7.62 -7.22 0.40
CA LEU A 42 -8.14 -8.21 -0.53
C LEU A 42 -9.19 -9.09 0.14
N PHE A 43 -8.84 -9.71 1.27
CA PHE A 43 -9.70 -10.58 2.05
C PHE A 43 -9.16 -10.71 3.48
N ARG A 44 -9.92 -11.35 4.36
CA ARG A 44 -9.47 -11.73 5.70
C ARG A 44 -9.54 -13.26 5.81
N ASP A 45 -8.44 -13.89 6.19
CA ASP A 45 -8.35 -15.33 6.44
C ASP A 45 -8.09 -15.62 7.94
N ALA A 46 -7.87 -16.89 8.28
CA ALA A 46 -7.61 -17.34 9.65
C ALA A 46 -6.38 -16.70 10.29
N HIS A 47 -5.44 -16.18 9.49
CA HIS A 47 -4.22 -15.52 9.93
C HIS A 47 -4.32 -13.98 9.87
N GLY A 48 -5.50 -13.44 9.51
CA GLY A 48 -5.79 -12.02 9.54
C GLY A 48 -6.09 -11.42 8.16
N ALA A 49 -6.00 -10.09 8.07
CA ALA A 49 -6.26 -9.37 6.83
C ALA A 49 -5.07 -9.50 5.86
N VAL A 50 -5.41 -9.71 4.60
CA VAL A 50 -4.50 -9.81 3.46
C VAL A 50 -4.69 -8.59 2.57
N TYR A 51 -3.59 -8.00 2.13
CA TYR A 51 -3.55 -6.73 1.42
C TYR A 51 -2.84 -6.83 0.07
N SER A 52 -3.12 -5.88 -0.81
CA SER A 52 -2.34 -5.58 -2.01
C SER A 52 -1.82 -4.15 -1.94
N LEU A 53 -0.59 -3.94 -2.39
CA LEU A 53 0.02 -2.63 -2.58
C LEU A 53 0.36 -2.44 -4.06
N VAL A 54 -0.03 -1.31 -4.62
CA VAL A 54 0.38 -0.90 -5.96
C VAL A 54 0.92 0.52 -5.92
N VAL A 55 2.10 0.73 -6.51
CA VAL A 55 2.71 2.05 -6.69
C VAL A 55 2.64 2.41 -8.16
N TYR A 56 2.19 3.63 -8.46
CA TYR A 56 2.01 4.18 -9.80
C TYR A 56 2.88 5.42 -9.97
N ASP A 57 3.36 5.65 -11.20
CA ASP A 57 3.90 6.96 -11.55
C ASP A 57 2.80 7.97 -11.93
N LYS A 58 3.21 9.19 -12.25
CA LYS A 58 2.35 10.28 -12.71
C LYS A 58 1.51 9.96 -13.95
N PHE A 59 1.90 8.96 -14.73
CA PHE A 59 1.16 8.51 -15.92
C PHE A 59 0.24 7.32 -15.61
N GLY A 60 0.14 6.89 -14.35
CA GLY A 60 -0.62 5.72 -13.93
C GLY A 60 0.06 4.39 -14.25
N VAL A 61 1.34 4.40 -14.63
CA VAL A 61 2.09 3.18 -14.91
C VAL A 61 2.49 2.53 -13.59
N ARG A 62 2.17 1.24 -13.44
CA ARG A 62 2.52 0.46 -12.26
C ARG A 62 4.04 0.28 -12.18
N LYS A 63 4.66 0.75 -11.10
CA LYS A 63 6.10 0.59 -10.81
C LYS A 63 6.36 -0.52 -9.80
N LEU A 64 5.43 -0.76 -8.88
CA LEU A 64 5.46 -1.87 -7.94
C LEU A 64 4.07 -2.48 -7.81
N THR A 65 4.01 -3.81 -7.71
CA THR A 65 2.79 -4.54 -7.35
C THR A 65 3.17 -5.64 -6.38
N LEU A 66 2.66 -5.57 -5.16
CA LEU A 66 2.77 -6.60 -4.14
C LEU A 66 1.37 -7.11 -3.84
N GLU A 67 1.18 -8.41 -3.97
CA GLU A 67 -0.09 -9.07 -3.70
C GLU A 67 0.04 -10.02 -2.52
N LYS A 68 -1.08 -10.33 -1.88
CA LYS A 68 -1.18 -11.29 -0.79
C LYS A 68 -0.25 -10.97 0.40
N VAL A 69 -0.04 -9.69 0.69
CA VAL A 69 0.77 -9.25 1.83
C VAL A 69 -0.06 -9.41 3.11
N ARG A 70 0.43 -10.22 4.05
CA ARG A 70 -0.21 -10.41 5.34
C ARG A 70 0.16 -9.29 6.30
N ARG A 71 -0.82 -8.78 7.06
CA ARG A 71 -0.70 -7.69 8.04
C ARG A 71 -0.38 -6.33 7.40
N PHE A 72 -1.05 -5.28 7.91
CA PHE A 72 -0.90 -3.94 7.34
C PHE A 72 0.51 -3.37 7.55
N GLY A 73 1.12 -3.58 8.73
CA GLY A 73 2.48 -3.08 9.01
C GLY A 73 3.58 -3.64 8.10
N VAL A 74 3.38 -4.82 7.49
CA VAL A 74 4.31 -5.36 6.48
C VAL A 74 4.18 -4.57 5.18
N VAL A 75 2.95 -4.24 4.78
CA VAL A 75 2.69 -3.39 3.61
C VAL A 75 3.36 -2.03 3.78
N GLU A 76 3.20 -1.41 4.95
CA GLU A 76 3.81 -0.11 5.26
C GLU A 76 5.34 -0.18 5.17
N ARG A 77 5.95 -1.23 5.75
CA ARG A 77 7.40 -1.40 5.72
C ARG A 77 7.94 -1.65 4.31
N GLN A 78 7.25 -2.47 3.53
CA GLN A 78 7.59 -2.73 2.12
C GLN A 78 7.46 -1.48 1.26
N LEU A 79 6.40 -0.69 1.47
CA LEU A 79 6.20 0.58 0.76
C LEU A 79 7.32 1.57 1.06
N ASN A 80 7.61 1.80 2.34
CA ASN A 80 8.70 2.69 2.76
C ASN A 80 10.04 2.27 2.16
N TYR A 81 10.39 0.98 2.28
CA TYR A 81 11.64 0.46 1.76
C TYR A 81 11.79 0.66 0.25
N TYR A 82 10.71 0.40 -0.51
CA TYR A 82 10.70 0.62 -1.95
C TYR A 82 10.92 2.09 -2.31
N LEU A 83 10.16 2.99 -1.68
CA LEU A 83 10.23 4.43 -1.96
C LEU A 83 11.59 5.03 -1.59
N GLU A 84 12.19 4.59 -0.49
CA GLU A 84 13.49 5.08 -0.02
C GLU A 84 14.67 4.73 -0.94
N LYS A 85 14.51 3.72 -1.81
CA LYS A 85 15.51 3.34 -2.82
C LYS A 85 15.07 3.68 -4.25
N TYR A 86 13.90 4.28 -4.44
CA TYR A 86 13.44 4.72 -5.75
C TYR A 86 14.06 6.09 -6.11
N PRO A 87 14.43 6.35 -7.38
CA PRO A 87 14.36 5.45 -8.54
C PRO A 87 15.44 4.36 -8.49
N ILE A 88 15.08 3.18 -8.98
CA ILE A 88 16.01 2.05 -9.13
C ILE A 88 16.58 2.13 -10.54
N GLU A 89 17.85 2.48 -10.65
CA GLU A 89 18.52 2.72 -11.94
C GLU A 89 19.03 1.42 -12.58
N ASP A 90 19.53 0.49 -11.75
CA ASP A 90 20.17 -0.74 -12.20
C ASP A 90 19.28 -1.99 -12.08
N ALA A 91 19.46 -2.92 -13.01
CA ALA A 91 18.73 -4.20 -13.01
C ALA A 91 19.10 -5.08 -11.81
N ASP A 92 20.37 -5.07 -11.39
CA ASP A 92 20.82 -5.77 -10.19
C ASP A 92 20.15 -5.22 -8.92
N ASP A 93 20.03 -3.90 -8.80
CA ASP A 93 19.34 -3.27 -7.67
C ASP A 93 17.86 -3.61 -7.64
N LEU A 94 17.22 -3.82 -8.80
CA LEU A 94 15.84 -4.29 -8.86
C LEU A 94 15.71 -5.73 -8.32
N VAL A 95 16.69 -6.59 -8.61
CA VAL A 95 16.73 -7.96 -8.08
C VAL A 95 16.91 -7.94 -6.57
N VAL A 96 17.87 -7.15 -6.08
CA VAL A 96 18.11 -6.95 -4.64
C VAL A 96 16.86 -6.42 -3.96
N MET A 97 16.24 -5.38 -4.51
CA MET A 97 14.98 -4.82 -4.01
C MET A 97 13.89 -5.89 -3.90
N ARG A 98 13.67 -6.70 -4.94
CA ARG A 98 12.66 -7.75 -4.90
C ARG A 98 12.95 -8.78 -3.80
N ASN A 99 14.21 -9.17 -3.62
CA ASN A 99 14.62 -10.09 -2.57
C ASN A 99 14.39 -9.48 -1.18
N ASP A 100 14.77 -8.23 -0.97
CA ASP A 100 14.56 -7.51 0.29
C ASP A 100 13.07 -7.42 0.65
N LEU A 101 12.21 -7.11 -0.32
CA LEU A 101 10.76 -7.09 -0.11
C LEU A 101 10.20 -8.46 0.30
N GLN A 102 10.72 -9.55 -0.28
CA GLN A 102 10.34 -10.91 0.14
C GLN A 102 10.84 -11.24 1.54
N ILE A 103 12.08 -10.88 1.89
CA ILE A 103 12.64 -11.06 3.23
C ILE A 103 11.80 -10.30 4.27
N ILE A 104 11.40 -9.06 3.96
CA ILE A 104 10.50 -8.28 4.80
C ILE A 104 9.19 -9.05 4.99
N ALA A 105 8.58 -9.61 3.95
CA ALA A 105 7.34 -10.38 4.09
C ALA A 105 7.51 -11.62 4.99
N LEU A 106 8.58 -12.40 4.78
CA LEU A 106 8.86 -13.62 5.53
C LEU A 106 9.15 -13.34 7.01
N SER A 107 9.77 -12.21 7.34
CA SER A 107 10.08 -11.86 8.74
C SER A 107 8.85 -11.67 9.64
N TYR A 108 7.64 -11.61 9.06
CA TYR A 108 6.37 -11.45 9.79
C TYR A 108 5.43 -12.65 9.66
N ASP A 109 5.81 -13.70 8.92
CA ASP A 109 5.08 -14.96 8.77
C ASP A 109 5.95 -16.12 9.33
N PRO A 110 5.92 -16.35 10.67
CA PRO A 110 6.67 -17.42 11.32
C PRO A 110 6.09 -18.81 11.07
#